data_AF-A0A5B8MPV2-F1
#
_entry.id   AF-A0A5B8MPV2-F1
#
_cell.length_a   1.000
_cell.length_b   1.000
_cell.length_c   1.000
_cell.angle_alpha   90.00
_cell.angle_beta   90.00
_cell.angle_gamma   90.00
#
_symmetry.space_group_name_H-M   'P 1'
#
loop_
_entity.id
_entity.type
_entity.pdbx_description
1 polymer ?
#
loop_
_entity_poly.entity_id
_entity_poly.type
_entity_poly.pdbx_seq_one_letter_code
_entity_poly.pdbx_strand_id
1 'polypeptide(L)'
;MRRGTVLVLGVTLLASLVAPGRAVMCESFTNALDCEGKVTSSGVCQFNKEGKCVVGTRIEDNVVGITAFPEEKPTDVDAKPMPMPIGEPMPMPIGEKPVDVDAKPMPMPIGEKPVDVDAKPMPMPIGEKPVDVDLKPMPMPIGEKPVYEKPMPGDEKPMVDRPEYEMNYPTAGGKVPVATKAFFADEKRDLKMMIRAFKILVKSQKCDPESDFTNCTVPTKDESKREPVRDSGRRIDGPVDSEFPRLPAFNTTFVVGDCQREDAFTREQKEGLEKQGFTKCILVALKDADNERSTFRFPVAGTKNFPDEYMLQAANIIAELLDQNQDGVADNREIAKSLDLADGGPILQGGGDRDEEMKGDDLYQHGFRYGYSAQTWTTKLSGHGKRARSVLVEEAFHMLTVHGYGWAYPEMFGSRDFISSVMCREMAKQSCVTWMHPENKCPDGFPAETATPPPLTGSCADADCDCVEWYHQIAMMLVGQETGWHSMSSYDIDTIKPKLGKEFLDMFEDKKYSQISKPLVFSYQPLS
;
A
#
# COMPACT_ATOMS: atom_id res chain seq x y z
N MET A 1 -86.24 16.42 4.43
CA MET A 1 -85.66 17.15 5.58
C MET A 1 -84.52 16.33 6.17
N ARG A 2 -83.37 16.98 6.44
CA ARG A 2 -82.18 16.55 7.23
C ARG A 2 -81.41 15.31 6.70
N ARG A 3 -80.27 15.45 6.01
CA ARG A 3 -78.88 15.79 6.43
C ARG A 3 -78.25 14.80 7.44
N GLY A 4 -77.15 14.19 7.01
CA GLY A 4 -76.16 13.41 7.77
C GLY A 4 -75.17 12.75 6.79
N THR A 5 -74.28 13.52 6.18
CA THR A 5 -72.84 13.62 6.51
C THR A 5 -72.06 12.33 6.21
N VAL A 6 -71.46 12.28 5.01
CA VAL A 6 -70.43 11.31 4.60
C VAL A 6 -69.07 12.00 4.76
N LEU A 7 -68.18 11.38 5.52
CA LEU A 7 -66.80 11.81 5.73
C LEU A 7 -65.99 11.48 4.46
N VAL A 8 -65.55 12.50 3.74
CA VAL A 8 -64.58 12.37 2.63
C VAL A 8 -63.21 12.71 3.19
N LEU A 9 -62.38 11.69 3.41
CA LEU A 9 -60.95 11.86 3.68
C LEU A 9 -60.26 12.23 2.36
N GLY A 10 -60.00 13.51 2.18
CA GLY A 10 -59.15 14.02 1.11
C GLY A 10 -57.70 13.60 1.35
N VAL A 11 -57.16 12.82 0.43
CA VAL A 11 -55.72 12.58 0.31
C VAL A 11 -55.12 13.84 -0.32
N THR A 12 -54.49 14.67 0.50
CA THR A 12 -53.68 15.80 0.03
C THR A 12 -52.39 15.23 -0.54
N LEU A 13 -52.23 15.34 -1.86
CA LEU A 13 -50.98 15.10 -2.56
C LEU A 13 -49.96 16.18 -2.13
N LEU A 14 -49.10 15.87 -1.16
CA LEU A 14 -47.91 16.68 -0.88
C LEU A 14 -46.81 16.21 -1.84
N ALA A 15 -46.62 16.98 -2.90
CA ALA A 15 -45.43 16.91 -3.72
C ALA A 15 -44.22 17.29 -2.84
N SER A 16 -43.44 16.28 -2.42
CA SER A 16 -42.10 16.51 -1.87
C SER A 16 -41.18 16.95 -3.00
N LEU A 17 -41.12 18.27 -3.19
CA LEU A 17 -39.99 18.94 -3.82
C LEU A 17 -38.75 18.62 -2.97
N VAL A 18 -37.81 17.86 -3.55
CA VAL A 18 -36.45 17.73 -3.04
C VAL A 18 -35.85 19.13 -3.02
N ALA A 19 -35.73 19.71 -1.83
CA ALA A 19 -35.01 20.96 -1.65
C ALA A 19 -33.52 20.70 -1.95
N PRO A 20 -32.85 21.53 -2.76
CA PRO A 20 -31.41 21.45 -2.93
C PRO A 20 -30.76 21.57 -1.54
N GLY A 21 -29.76 20.71 -1.28
CA GLY A 21 -29.06 20.65 0.00
C GLY A 21 -28.72 22.05 0.50
N ARG A 22 -29.19 22.39 1.70
CA ARG A 22 -28.87 23.68 2.34
C ARG A 22 -27.36 23.79 2.42
N ALA A 23 -26.80 24.81 1.78
CA ALA A 23 -25.39 25.16 1.93
C ALA A 23 -25.08 25.32 3.42
N VAL A 24 -24.09 24.57 3.90
CA VAL A 24 -23.60 24.68 5.27
C VAL A 24 -22.89 26.02 5.36
N MET A 25 -23.34 26.89 6.27
CA MET A 25 -22.74 28.20 6.53
C MET A 25 -21.85 28.11 7.77
N CYS A 26 -20.79 28.91 7.87
CA CYS A 26 -19.88 28.88 9.02
C CYS A 26 -20.62 29.08 10.35
N GLU A 27 -21.66 29.90 10.36
CA GLU A 27 -22.46 30.19 11.56
C GLU A 27 -23.25 28.97 12.09
N SER A 28 -23.28 27.85 11.35
CA SER A 28 -23.92 26.61 11.79
C SER A 28 -23.05 25.77 12.76
N PHE A 29 -21.75 26.07 12.87
CA PHE A 29 -20.85 25.40 13.82
C PHE A 29 -20.86 26.10 15.17
N THR A 30 -21.09 25.34 16.25
CA THR A 30 -21.21 25.89 17.62
C THR A 30 -19.96 25.74 18.46
N ASN A 31 -18.90 25.10 17.96
CA ASN A 31 -17.63 24.94 18.66
C ASN A 31 -16.43 25.10 17.71
N ALA A 32 -15.26 25.34 18.30
CA ALA A 32 -14.03 25.63 17.57
C ALA A 32 -13.50 24.44 16.76
N LEU A 33 -13.65 23.21 17.29
CA LEU A 33 -13.13 21.98 16.66
C LEU A 33 -13.85 21.68 15.34
N ASP A 34 -15.16 21.92 15.31
CA ASP A 34 -15.99 21.70 14.12
C ASP A 34 -15.94 22.87 13.14
N CYS A 35 -15.53 24.06 13.59
CA CYS A 35 -15.48 25.28 12.80
C CYS A 35 -14.17 25.45 12.03
N GLU A 36 -13.02 25.29 12.70
CA GLU A 36 -11.74 25.77 12.19
C GLU A 36 -11.32 25.04 10.90
N GLY A 37 -11.08 25.80 9.82
CA GLY A 37 -10.60 25.25 8.55
C GLY A 37 -11.65 24.57 7.68
N LYS A 38 -12.93 24.54 8.07
CA LYS A 38 -14.01 24.05 7.21
C LYS A 38 -14.23 24.98 6.03
N VAL A 39 -14.36 24.42 4.84
CA VAL A 39 -14.66 25.17 3.61
C VAL A 39 -16.16 25.11 3.36
N THR A 40 -16.80 26.29 3.34
CA THR A 40 -18.21 26.44 2.97
C THR A 40 -18.32 27.17 1.63
N SER A 41 -19.54 27.26 1.09
CA SER A 41 -19.81 28.10 -0.09
C SER A 41 -19.46 29.59 0.12
N SER A 42 -19.31 30.01 1.38
CA SER A 42 -19.02 31.40 1.76
C SER A 42 -17.54 31.64 2.05
N GLY A 43 -16.70 30.59 2.09
CA GLY A 43 -15.26 30.68 2.38
C GLY A 43 -14.81 29.75 3.50
N VAL A 44 -13.55 29.92 3.93
CA VAL A 44 -12.97 29.14 5.04
C VAL A 44 -13.47 29.70 6.37
N CYS A 45 -13.99 28.83 7.21
CA CYS A 45 -14.51 29.18 8.53
C CYS A 45 -13.39 29.34 9.56
N GLN A 46 -13.55 30.32 10.45
CA GLN A 46 -12.66 30.61 11.58
C GLN A 46 -13.47 30.86 12.84
N PHE A 47 -12.98 30.36 13.97
CA PHE A 47 -13.62 30.57 15.26
C PHE A 47 -13.09 31.85 15.90
N ASN A 48 -13.95 32.86 16.07
CA ASN A 48 -13.54 34.16 16.60
C ASN A 48 -13.45 34.19 18.13
N LYS A 49 -12.88 35.26 18.66
CA LYS A 49 -12.68 35.46 20.12
C LYS A 49 -14.01 35.63 20.87
N GLU A 50 -15.08 35.96 20.17
CA GLU A 50 -16.44 36.06 20.70
C GLU A 50 -17.16 34.69 20.78
N GLY A 51 -16.46 33.60 20.44
CA GLY A 51 -16.99 32.23 20.54
C GLY A 51 -17.95 31.85 19.42
N LYS A 52 -17.82 32.47 18.24
CA LYS A 52 -18.67 32.23 17.07
C LYS A 52 -17.83 31.82 15.86
N CYS A 53 -18.38 30.91 15.08
CA CYS A 53 -17.79 30.52 13.80
C CYS A 53 -18.22 31.51 12.70
N VAL A 54 -17.26 32.15 12.06
CA VAL A 54 -17.48 33.17 11.02
C VAL A 54 -16.63 32.88 9.79
N VAL A 55 -16.97 33.48 8.64
CA VAL A 55 -16.13 33.41 7.43
C VAL A 55 -14.88 34.28 7.64
N GLY A 56 -13.69 33.70 7.50
CA GLY A 56 -12.44 34.44 7.62
C GLY A 56 -12.28 35.48 6.51
N THR A 57 -12.11 36.75 6.87
CA THR A 57 -11.74 37.81 5.91
C THR A 57 -10.23 37.84 5.74
N ARG A 58 -9.78 37.88 4.48
CA ARG A 58 -8.35 38.03 4.13
C ARG A 58 -7.90 39.43 4.56
N ILE A 59 -7.06 39.53 5.60
CA ILE A 59 -6.52 40.81 6.07
C ILE A 59 -5.05 40.93 5.64
N GLU A 60 -4.80 41.84 4.70
CA GLU A 60 -3.53 42.56 4.59
C GLU A 60 -3.53 43.68 5.65
N ASP A 61 -2.41 43.79 6.37
CA ASP A 61 -1.92 44.92 7.17
C ASP A 61 -2.90 45.66 8.10
N ASN A 62 -2.76 45.39 9.42
CA ASN A 62 -2.66 46.44 10.44
C ASN A 62 -2.08 45.88 11.75
N VAL A 63 -0.80 46.17 11.98
CA VAL A 63 -0.14 46.04 13.28
C VAL A 63 -0.57 47.23 14.14
N VAL A 64 -1.30 46.97 15.23
CA VAL A 64 -1.42 47.90 16.36
C VAL A 64 -0.99 47.13 17.61
N GLY A 65 0.11 47.60 18.20
CA GLY A 65 0.69 47.04 19.41
C GLY A 65 -0.24 47.18 20.61
N ILE A 66 -0.23 46.16 21.47
CA ILE A 66 -0.72 46.27 22.84
C ILE A 66 0.49 46.15 23.76
N THR A 67 0.67 47.21 24.52
CA THR A 67 1.69 47.49 25.52
C THR A 67 1.59 46.58 26.75
N ALA A 68 2.74 46.46 27.41
CA ALA A 68 3.00 45.79 28.69
C ALA A 68 2.09 46.21 29.86
N PHE A 69 1.96 45.30 30.83
CA PHE A 69 1.60 45.53 32.24
C PHE A 69 2.34 44.48 33.12
N PRO A 70 2.52 44.72 34.43
CA PRO A 70 3.85 44.89 35.04
C PRO A 70 4.39 43.68 35.82
N GLU A 71 5.70 43.76 36.08
CA GLU A 71 6.47 42.95 37.03
C GLU A 71 5.86 42.95 38.44
N GLU A 72 5.71 41.75 39.02
CA GLU A 72 5.68 41.55 40.46
C GLU A 72 6.93 40.79 40.92
N LYS A 73 7.48 41.25 42.05
CA LYS A 73 8.78 40.89 42.63
C LYS A 73 8.84 39.44 43.13
N PRO A 74 10.06 38.83 43.17
CA PRO A 74 10.25 37.48 43.65
C PRO A 74 10.25 37.43 45.19
N THR A 75 9.62 36.40 45.75
CA THR A 75 9.80 36.00 47.15
C THR A 75 10.69 34.77 47.21
N ASP A 76 11.77 34.90 47.98
CA ASP A 76 12.69 33.86 48.40
C ASP A 76 11.98 32.66 49.03
N VAL A 77 12.26 31.47 48.53
CA VAL A 77 12.28 30.25 49.34
C VAL A 77 13.29 29.27 48.76
N ASP A 78 14.39 29.10 49.51
CA ASP A 78 15.43 28.10 49.34
C ASP A 78 14.86 26.68 49.21
N ALA A 79 14.95 26.08 48.02
CA ALA A 79 14.79 24.65 47.82
C ALA A 79 16.13 24.05 47.35
N LYS A 80 16.89 23.55 48.32
CA LYS A 80 18.10 22.75 48.07
C LYS A 80 17.75 21.47 47.30
N PRO A 81 18.56 21.06 46.31
CA PRO A 81 18.39 19.78 45.64
C PRO A 81 18.70 18.64 46.60
N MET A 82 17.76 17.70 46.75
CA MET A 82 17.97 16.45 47.50
C MET A 82 18.88 15.50 46.70
N PRO A 83 19.87 14.86 47.35
CA PRO A 83 20.74 13.89 46.69
C PRO A 83 20.02 12.56 46.49
N MET A 84 20.06 12.02 45.26
CA MET A 84 19.69 10.63 44.98
C MET A 84 20.72 9.67 45.60
N PRO A 85 20.31 8.63 46.34
CA PRO A 85 21.24 7.60 46.82
C PRO A 85 21.70 6.73 45.64
N ILE A 86 23.02 6.66 45.48
CA ILE A 86 23.72 5.64 44.69
C ILE A 86 23.50 4.30 45.39
N GLY A 87 22.74 3.40 44.76
CA GLY A 87 22.57 2.02 45.20
C GLY A 87 23.80 1.20 44.81
N GLU A 88 24.55 0.76 45.81
CA GLU A 88 25.63 -0.22 45.70
C GLU A 88 25.10 -1.60 45.24
N PRO A 89 25.95 -2.41 44.57
CA PRO A 89 25.54 -3.66 43.92
C PRO A 89 25.21 -4.77 44.92
N MET A 90 24.15 -5.53 44.65
CA MET A 90 23.80 -6.73 45.41
C MET A 90 24.83 -7.86 45.17
N PRO A 91 25.25 -8.58 46.22
CA PRO A 91 26.16 -9.72 46.09
C PRO A 91 25.44 -10.98 45.61
N MET A 92 26.01 -11.66 44.61
CA MET A 92 25.65 -13.04 44.25
C MET A 92 26.15 -14.02 45.31
N PRO A 93 25.34 -15.00 45.78
CA PRO A 93 25.86 -16.14 46.52
C PRO A 93 26.31 -17.24 45.56
N ILE A 94 27.61 -17.53 45.58
CA ILE A 94 28.20 -18.76 45.03
C ILE A 94 28.17 -19.84 46.12
N GLY A 95 27.48 -20.94 45.82
CA GLY A 95 27.91 -22.30 46.15
C GLY A 95 27.63 -22.85 47.55
N GLU A 96 26.59 -23.70 47.65
CA GLU A 96 26.63 -24.90 48.50
C GLU A 96 26.11 -26.13 47.72
N LYS A 97 26.66 -27.29 48.09
CA LYS A 97 26.75 -28.57 47.37
C LYS A 97 25.54 -29.51 47.63
N PRO A 98 25.45 -30.70 47.00
CA PRO A 98 24.22 -31.29 46.49
C PRO A 98 23.42 -32.08 47.53
N VAL A 99 22.12 -32.21 47.28
CA VAL A 99 21.21 -33.13 47.98
C VAL A 99 21.01 -34.38 47.12
N ASP A 100 21.38 -35.53 47.68
CA ASP A 100 21.06 -36.86 47.16
C ASP A 100 19.55 -37.11 47.24
N VAL A 101 18.94 -37.55 46.14
CA VAL A 101 17.59 -38.13 46.14
C VAL A 101 17.58 -39.42 45.34
N ASP A 102 17.59 -40.53 46.07
CA ASP A 102 17.34 -41.87 45.56
C ASP A 102 15.92 -41.98 45.01
N ALA A 103 15.78 -42.06 43.68
CA ALA A 103 14.54 -42.45 43.02
C ALA A 103 14.77 -43.75 42.22
N LYS A 104 14.15 -44.83 42.70
CA LYS A 104 14.14 -46.16 42.07
C LYS A 104 13.42 -46.12 40.70
N PRO A 105 13.88 -46.88 39.69
CA PRO A 105 13.21 -46.96 38.39
C PRO A 105 11.90 -47.76 38.46
N MET A 106 10.86 -47.28 37.79
CA MET A 106 9.66 -48.08 37.48
C MET A 106 9.89 -48.92 36.21
N PRO A 107 9.39 -50.17 36.14
CA PRO A 107 9.62 -51.07 35.02
C PRO A 107 8.65 -50.83 33.84
N MET A 108 9.17 -50.77 32.62
CA MET A 108 8.37 -50.90 31.38
C MET A 108 8.26 -52.38 30.99
N PRO A 109 7.09 -52.87 30.53
CA PRO A 109 6.95 -54.24 30.05
C PRO A 109 7.57 -54.44 28.65
N ILE A 110 8.30 -55.54 28.47
CA ILE A 110 8.81 -56.08 27.20
C ILE A 110 8.03 -57.36 26.84
N GLY A 111 7.67 -57.51 25.56
CA GLY A 111 7.14 -58.72 24.91
C GLY A 111 5.82 -58.41 24.20
N GLU A 112 5.70 -58.48 22.87
CA GLU A 112 5.85 -59.68 22.03
C GLU A 112 6.55 -59.42 20.66
N LYS A 113 6.84 -60.55 19.98
CA LYS A 113 7.80 -60.83 18.90
C LYS A 113 7.41 -60.34 17.48
N PRO A 114 8.35 -60.40 16.50
CA PRO A 114 8.34 -59.61 15.27
C PRO A 114 7.62 -60.27 14.08
N VAL A 115 7.18 -59.44 13.14
CA VAL A 115 6.86 -59.86 11.77
C VAL A 115 8.05 -59.50 10.89
N ASP A 116 8.68 -60.53 10.31
CA ASP A 116 9.69 -60.40 9.26
C ASP A 116 9.03 -59.84 7.98
N VAL A 117 9.58 -58.73 7.47
CA VAL A 117 9.47 -58.39 6.06
C VAL A 117 10.83 -57.88 5.60
N ASP A 118 11.54 -58.78 4.91
CA ASP A 118 12.71 -58.47 4.11
C ASP A 118 12.39 -57.38 3.07
N ALA A 119 12.91 -56.18 3.29
CA ALA A 119 13.08 -55.19 2.23
C ALA A 119 14.47 -54.56 2.35
N LYS A 120 15.32 -54.89 1.38
CA LYS A 120 16.69 -54.38 1.23
C LYS A 120 16.73 -52.84 1.28
N PRO A 121 17.75 -52.22 1.90
CA PRO A 121 17.98 -50.78 1.76
C PRO A 121 18.32 -50.44 0.31
N MET A 122 17.59 -49.51 -0.30
CA MET A 122 18.03 -48.86 -1.54
C MET A 122 19.13 -47.84 -1.20
N PRO A 123 20.27 -47.83 -1.93
CA PRO A 123 21.28 -46.80 -1.75
C PRO A 123 20.76 -45.46 -2.31
N MET A 124 20.77 -44.42 -1.48
CA MET A 124 20.58 -43.04 -1.93
C MET A 124 21.80 -42.61 -2.77
N PRO A 125 21.63 -42.06 -3.98
CA PRO A 125 22.73 -41.43 -4.70
C PRO A 125 23.11 -40.12 -4.01
N ILE A 126 24.35 -40.09 -3.49
CA ILE A 126 25.03 -38.86 -3.12
C ILE A 126 25.49 -38.17 -4.41
N GLY A 127 25.13 -36.89 -4.54
CA GLY A 127 25.92 -35.91 -5.29
C GLY A 127 25.43 -35.58 -6.70
N GLU A 128 24.52 -34.61 -6.79
CA GLU A 128 24.58 -33.62 -7.86
C GLU A 128 24.70 -32.24 -7.21
N LYS A 129 25.70 -31.48 -7.66
CA LYS A 129 26.03 -30.14 -7.17
C LYS A 129 24.86 -29.19 -7.45
N PRO A 130 24.60 -28.18 -6.60
CA PRO A 130 23.70 -27.10 -6.97
C PRO A 130 24.25 -26.42 -8.23
N VAL A 131 23.38 -26.26 -9.22
CA VAL A 131 23.64 -25.35 -10.34
C VAL A 131 23.49 -23.95 -9.78
N ASP A 132 24.59 -23.20 -9.71
CA ASP A 132 24.57 -21.76 -9.46
C ASP A 132 23.78 -21.10 -10.60
N VAL A 133 22.52 -20.76 -10.33
CA VAL A 133 21.79 -19.82 -11.16
C VAL A 133 22.13 -18.44 -10.61
N ASP A 134 23.07 -17.76 -11.28
CA ASP A 134 23.36 -16.34 -11.08
C ASP A 134 22.11 -15.51 -11.45
N LEU A 135 21.13 -15.45 -10.54
CA LEU A 135 20.05 -14.48 -10.58
C LEU A 135 20.60 -13.17 -10.01
N LYS A 136 21.01 -12.27 -10.90
CA LYS A 136 21.27 -10.88 -10.50
C LYS A 136 19.97 -10.30 -9.91
N PRO A 137 20.03 -9.66 -8.73
CA PRO A 137 18.91 -8.88 -8.22
C PRO A 137 18.54 -7.80 -9.25
N MET A 138 17.29 -7.78 -9.68
CA MET A 138 16.75 -6.66 -10.47
C MET A 138 16.15 -5.66 -9.48
N PRO A 139 16.58 -4.39 -9.48
CA PRO A 139 15.98 -3.36 -8.63
C PRO A 139 14.51 -3.19 -9.05
N MET A 140 13.59 -3.29 -8.09
CA MET A 140 12.15 -3.07 -8.29
C MET A 140 11.80 -1.68 -7.77
N PRO A 141 11.33 -0.76 -8.62
CA PRO A 141 10.92 0.55 -8.16
C PRO A 141 9.50 0.46 -7.58
N ILE A 142 9.38 0.59 -6.25
CA ILE A 142 8.16 1.18 -5.66
C ILE A 142 7.95 2.54 -6.34
N GLY A 143 6.71 2.83 -6.72
CA GLY A 143 6.29 4.06 -7.42
C GLY A 143 7.17 5.26 -7.08
N GLU A 144 8.07 5.60 -8.02
CA GLU A 144 9.03 6.68 -7.86
C GLU A 144 8.26 8.00 -7.66
N LYS A 145 8.42 8.65 -6.51
CA LYS A 145 8.02 10.06 -6.35
C LYS A 145 8.80 10.92 -7.37
N PRO A 146 8.21 12.00 -7.89
CA PRO A 146 8.77 12.77 -9.02
C PRO A 146 10.16 13.34 -8.71
N VAL A 147 11.10 13.07 -9.62
CA VAL A 147 12.47 13.57 -9.59
C VAL A 147 12.48 15.08 -9.85
N TYR A 148 12.88 15.87 -8.84
CA TYR A 148 13.40 17.22 -9.08
C TYR A 148 14.88 17.13 -9.49
N GLU A 149 15.19 17.49 -10.73
CA GLU A 149 16.57 17.52 -11.25
C GLU A 149 17.46 18.47 -10.43
N LYS A 150 18.57 17.95 -9.89
CA LYS A 150 19.68 18.78 -9.38
C LYS A 150 20.58 19.24 -10.54
N PRO A 151 21.10 20.49 -10.52
CA PRO A 151 22.05 20.96 -11.53
C PRO A 151 23.47 20.40 -11.31
N MET A 152 24.20 20.21 -12.42
CA MET A 152 25.61 19.80 -12.47
C MET A 152 26.59 20.91 -11.99
N PRO A 153 27.85 20.55 -11.64
CA PRO A 153 28.68 21.30 -10.69
C PRO A 153 29.61 22.33 -11.34
N GLY A 154 29.88 23.42 -10.61
CA GLY A 154 30.93 24.39 -10.92
C GLY A 154 30.99 25.52 -9.90
N ASP A 155 32.19 25.68 -9.32
CA ASP A 155 32.70 26.80 -8.51
C ASP A 155 32.43 26.80 -6.99
N GLU A 156 33.45 26.30 -6.28
CA GLU A 156 33.66 26.35 -4.83
C GLU A 156 33.78 27.78 -4.29
N LYS A 157 33.13 28.05 -3.14
CA LYS A 157 33.61 28.89 -2.01
C LYS A 157 32.66 28.78 -0.79
N PRO A 158 33.10 29.17 0.42
CA PRO A 158 33.03 28.33 1.61
C PRO A 158 31.70 28.33 2.37
N MET A 159 31.50 27.23 3.10
CA MET A 159 30.40 26.99 4.04
C MET A 159 30.20 28.13 5.05
N VAL A 160 28.97 28.61 5.11
CA VAL A 160 28.36 29.27 6.27
C VAL A 160 27.06 28.53 6.56
N ASP A 161 26.79 28.33 7.84
CA ASP A 161 25.85 27.37 8.44
C ASP A 161 24.52 27.17 7.69
N ARG A 162 24.21 25.89 7.46
CA ARG A 162 22.97 25.39 6.85
C ARG A 162 21.90 25.24 7.94
N PRO A 163 20.75 25.93 7.87
CA PRO A 163 19.63 25.61 8.74
C PRO A 163 18.88 24.37 8.21
N GLU A 164 18.43 23.55 9.15
CA GLU A 164 17.58 22.38 8.96
C GLU A 164 16.25 22.77 8.28
N TYR A 165 15.75 21.90 7.38
CA TYR A 165 14.45 22.06 6.73
C TYR A 165 13.44 21.17 7.46
N GLU A 166 12.79 21.71 8.48
CA GLU A 166 11.62 21.10 9.11
C GLU A 166 10.39 21.26 8.20
N MET A 167 9.71 20.15 7.89
CA MET A 167 8.33 20.20 7.40
C MET A 167 7.41 20.47 8.59
N ASN A 168 7.02 21.74 8.79
CA ASN A 168 6.08 22.14 9.83
C ASN A 168 4.77 22.73 9.25
N TYR A 169 3.64 22.14 9.67
CA TYR A 169 2.32 22.77 9.77
C TYR A 169 2.37 23.87 10.87
N PRO A 170 1.43 24.84 10.93
CA PRO A 170 1.73 26.25 11.11
C PRO A 170 2.15 26.64 12.53
N THR A 171 3.30 27.31 12.63
CA THR A 171 3.61 28.30 13.67
C THR A 171 3.98 29.63 13.02
N ALA A 172 3.60 30.72 13.70
CA ALA A 172 3.53 32.08 13.20
C ALA A 172 4.88 32.76 12.92
N GLY A 173 4.94 33.53 11.83
CA GLY A 173 5.73 34.77 11.70
C GLY A 173 7.08 34.67 10.98
N GLY A 174 7.12 35.00 9.68
CA GLY A 174 8.35 35.26 8.94
C GLY A 174 8.10 35.79 7.51
N LYS A 175 8.82 36.84 7.10
CA LYS A 175 8.62 37.62 5.85
C LYS A 175 9.22 36.94 4.60
N VAL A 176 8.59 37.15 3.45
CA VAL A 176 9.01 36.64 2.11
C VAL A 176 9.69 37.75 1.28
N PRO A 177 10.77 37.48 0.52
CA PRO A 177 11.24 38.34 -0.56
C PRO A 177 10.73 37.88 -1.95
N VAL A 178 10.39 38.86 -2.80
CA VAL A 178 9.87 38.69 -4.17
C VAL A 178 11.00 38.49 -5.18
N ALA A 179 10.90 37.49 -6.05
CA ALA A 179 11.76 37.35 -7.25
C ALA A 179 10.95 36.89 -8.48
N THR A 180 10.54 37.84 -9.30
CA THR A 180 9.99 37.65 -10.64
C THR A 180 11.13 37.60 -11.67
N LYS A 181 11.46 36.44 -12.26
CA LYS A 181 12.17 36.35 -13.57
C LYS A 181 12.35 34.97 -14.24
N ALA A 182 11.81 33.86 -13.73
CA ALA A 182 12.04 32.53 -14.34
C ALA A 182 11.00 32.09 -15.41
N PHE A 183 9.94 32.88 -15.67
CA PHE A 183 8.76 32.42 -16.42
C PHE A 183 8.87 32.43 -17.97
N PHE A 184 9.99 32.83 -18.59
CA PHE A 184 10.07 33.01 -20.05
C PHE A 184 11.08 32.09 -20.78
N ALA A 185 11.67 31.11 -20.09
CA ALA A 185 12.65 30.20 -20.69
C ALA A 185 12.03 28.88 -21.20
N ASP A 186 10.91 28.43 -20.63
CA ASP A 186 10.33 27.10 -20.89
C ASP A 186 9.47 27.05 -22.18
N GLU A 187 8.73 28.11 -22.48
CA GLU A 187 7.84 28.18 -23.66
C GLU A 187 8.59 28.05 -25.02
N LYS A 188 9.88 28.41 -25.05
CA LYS A 188 10.70 28.30 -26.28
C LYS A 188 11.21 26.88 -26.53
N ARG A 189 11.22 26.00 -25.53
CA ARG A 189 11.65 24.60 -25.67
C ARG A 189 10.55 23.73 -26.25
N ASP A 190 9.31 23.93 -25.81
CA ASP A 190 8.14 23.17 -26.27
C ASP A 190 7.77 23.48 -27.73
N LEU A 191 7.88 24.73 -28.15
CA LEU A 191 7.64 25.12 -29.54
C LEU A 191 8.66 24.48 -30.51
N LYS A 192 9.91 24.31 -30.07
CA LYS A 192 10.96 23.63 -30.87
C LYS A 192 10.72 22.13 -30.99
N MET A 193 10.16 21.50 -29.95
CA MET A 193 9.84 20.08 -29.95
C MET A 193 8.63 19.79 -30.85
N MET A 194 7.59 20.63 -30.78
CA MET A 194 6.43 20.54 -31.69
C MET A 194 6.80 20.76 -33.17
N ILE A 195 7.67 21.73 -33.47
CA ILE A 195 8.15 21.95 -34.85
C ILE A 195 8.96 20.75 -35.38
N ARG A 196 9.67 20.01 -34.50
CA ARG A 196 10.38 18.78 -34.88
C ARG A 196 9.42 17.61 -35.15
N ALA A 197 8.43 17.41 -34.28
CA ALA A 197 7.40 16.39 -34.48
C ALA A 197 6.59 16.62 -35.77
N PHE A 198 6.25 17.88 -36.05
CA PHE A 198 5.53 18.26 -37.27
C PHE A 198 6.36 18.01 -38.54
N LYS A 199 7.68 18.27 -38.50
CA LYS A 199 8.59 17.98 -39.63
C LYS A 199 8.78 16.48 -39.89
N ILE A 200 8.63 15.62 -38.87
CA ILE A 200 8.70 14.17 -39.01
C ILE A 200 7.41 13.64 -39.63
N LEU A 201 6.25 14.14 -39.19
CA LEU A 201 4.95 13.79 -39.75
C LEU A 201 4.82 14.17 -41.23
N VAL A 202 5.26 15.38 -41.61
CA VAL A 202 5.24 15.86 -43.01
C VAL A 202 6.13 15.02 -43.94
N LYS A 203 7.21 14.40 -43.43
CA LYS A 203 8.09 13.52 -44.24
C LYS A 203 7.50 12.13 -44.50
N SER A 204 6.45 11.73 -43.80
CA SER A 204 5.88 10.38 -43.88
C SER A 204 4.66 10.27 -44.82
N GLN A 205 4.15 11.39 -45.34
CA GLN A 205 3.05 11.42 -46.30
C GLN A 205 3.56 11.78 -47.70
N LYS A 206 3.37 10.90 -48.67
CA LYS A 206 3.49 11.25 -50.09
C LYS A 206 2.17 11.86 -50.55
N CYS A 207 2.05 13.18 -50.49
CA CYS A 207 1.00 13.90 -51.21
C CYS A 207 1.65 14.66 -52.39
N ASP A 208 0.97 14.68 -53.53
CA ASP A 208 1.44 15.31 -54.78
C ASP A 208 1.46 16.85 -54.59
N PRO A 209 2.59 17.55 -54.85
CA PRO A 209 2.75 18.97 -54.48
C PRO A 209 1.87 19.98 -55.24
N GLU A 210 1.02 19.56 -56.18
CA GLU A 210 0.18 20.48 -56.99
C GLU A 210 -1.34 20.36 -56.78
N SER A 211 -1.83 19.60 -55.78
CA SER A 211 -3.28 19.51 -55.51
C SER A 211 -3.66 19.98 -54.10
N ASP A 212 -4.69 20.84 -54.01
CA ASP A 212 -5.31 21.28 -52.75
C ASP A 212 -5.68 20.09 -51.84
N PHE A 213 -5.46 20.26 -50.54
CA PHE A 213 -5.44 19.30 -49.41
C PHE A 213 -6.69 18.40 -49.17
N THR A 214 -7.42 17.99 -50.20
CA THR A 214 -8.66 17.21 -50.08
C THR A 214 -8.53 15.74 -50.50
N ASN A 215 -7.36 15.28 -50.97
CA ASN A 215 -7.22 13.93 -51.56
C ASN A 215 -5.96 13.13 -51.13
N CYS A 216 -5.67 13.04 -49.83
CA CYS A 216 -4.72 12.04 -49.33
C CYS A 216 -5.50 10.80 -48.80
N THR A 217 -5.33 9.62 -49.42
CA THR A 217 -5.99 8.36 -49.01
C THR A 217 -5.00 7.41 -48.32
N VAL A 218 -5.47 6.71 -47.28
CA VAL A 218 -4.73 5.66 -46.55
C VAL A 218 -5.23 4.29 -47.06
N PRO A 219 -4.35 3.32 -47.37
CA PRO A 219 -4.79 2.03 -47.88
C PRO A 219 -5.44 1.19 -46.77
N THR A 220 -6.71 0.83 -46.94
CA THR A 220 -7.42 -0.13 -46.07
C THR A 220 -7.21 -1.57 -46.57
N LYS A 221 -6.97 -2.50 -45.63
CA LYS A 221 -7.04 -3.95 -45.90
C LYS A 221 -8.48 -4.41 -45.76
N ASP A 222 -8.88 -5.25 -46.71
CA ASP A 222 -10.21 -5.80 -46.95
C ASP A 222 -10.69 -6.75 -45.81
N GLU A 223 -11.82 -6.42 -45.18
CA GLU A 223 -12.47 -7.18 -44.10
C GLU A 223 -13.80 -7.83 -44.55
N SER A 224 -13.79 -8.54 -45.68
CA SER A 224 -14.95 -9.32 -46.10
C SER A 224 -14.67 -10.83 -46.07
N LYS A 225 -14.91 -11.45 -44.90
CA LYS A 225 -15.34 -12.86 -44.70
C LYS A 225 -15.20 -13.29 -43.22
N ARG A 226 -16.30 -13.28 -42.46
CA ARG A 226 -16.49 -14.18 -41.30
C ARG A 226 -17.95 -14.62 -41.22
N GLU A 227 -18.14 -15.94 -41.21
CA GLU A 227 -19.41 -16.62 -40.95
C GLU A 227 -19.70 -16.70 -39.43
N PRO A 228 -20.95 -16.88 -38.99
CA PRO A 228 -21.34 -16.80 -37.59
C PRO A 228 -21.14 -18.15 -36.87
N VAL A 229 -20.45 -18.14 -35.73
CA VAL A 229 -20.28 -19.32 -34.87
C VAL A 229 -21.23 -19.23 -33.67
N ARG A 230 -21.97 -20.32 -33.46
CA ARG A 230 -22.92 -20.56 -32.37
C ARG A 230 -22.22 -20.80 -31.02
N ASP A 231 -22.95 -20.40 -29.99
CA ASP A 231 -22.76 -20.56 -28.56
C ASP A 231 -22.66 -22.04 -28.10
N SER A 232 -21.63 -22.34 -27.29
CA SER A 232 -21.68 -23.37 -26.24
C SER A 232 -20.46 -23.28 -25.28
N GLY A 233 -20.75 -23.32 -23.96
CA GLY A 233 -19.90 -23.54 -22.78
C GLY A 233 -18.37 -23.48 -22.93
N ARG A 234 -17.75 -22.40 -22.41
CA ARG A 234 -16.32 -22.11 -22.56
C ARG A 234 -15.47 -22.74 -21.44
N ARG A 235 -14.79 -23.85 -21.74
CA ARG A 235 -13.42 -24.10 -21.24
C ARG A 235 -12.50 -23.14 -22.00
N ILE A 236 -11.72 -22.33 -21.30
CA ILE A 236 -10.77 -21.43 -21.93
C ILE A 236 -9.49 -22.23 -22.23
N ASP A 237 -9.47 -22.88 -23.39
CA ASP A 237 -8.24 -23.30 -24.05
C ASP A 237 -8.23 -22.62 -25.43
N GLY A 238 -7.56 -21.48 -25.51
CA GLY A 238 -7.28 -20.76 -26.76
C GLY A 238 -5.90 -20.13 -26.67
N PRO A 239 -5.08 -20.17 -27.73
CA PRO A 239 -3.74 -19.61 -27.73
C PRO A 239 -3.86 -18.10 -27.90
N VAL A 240 -3.42 -17.35 -26.90
CA VAL A 240 -3.13 -15.94 -27.04
C VAL A 240 -1.66 -15.82 -26.71
N ASP A 241 -0.86 -15.27 -27.63
CA ASP A 241 0.48 -14.75 -27.33
C ASP A 241 0.32 -13.58 -26.34
N SER A 242 -0.14 -13.86 -25.11
CA SER A 242 0.02 -12.92 -24.02
C SER A 242 1.49 -12.96 -23.67
N GLU A 243 2.17 -11.82 -23.75
CA GLU A 243 3.54 -11.68 -23.24
C GLU A 243 3.64 -12.07 -21.76
N PHE A 244 2.50 -12.17 -21.06
CA PHE A 244 2.39 -12.66 -19.70
C PHE A 244 2.50 -14.19 -19.64
N PRO A 245 3.35 -14.73 -18.74
CA PRO A 245 3.46 -16.16 -18.55
C PRO A 245 2.16 -16.73 -17.97
N ARG A 246 1.80 -17.94 -18.37
CA ARG A 246 0.63 -18.63 -17.83
C ARG A 246 0.79 -18.86 -16.33
N LEU A 247 -0.17 -18.41 -15.54
CA LEU A 247 -0.19 -18.68 -14.09
C LEU A 247 -0.41 -20.18 -13.81
N PRO A 248 0.11 -20.71 -12.69
CA PRO A 248 -0.26 -22.06 -12.27
C PRO A 248 -1.78 -22.14 -12.02
N ALA A 249 -2.36 -23.33 -12.14
CA ALA A 249 -3.81 -23.49 -11.99
C ALA A 249 -4.31 -23.01 -10.61
N PHE A 250 -5.54 -22.48 -10.59
CA PHE A 250 -6.27 -22.08 -9.40
C PHE A 250 -7.78 -22.12 -9.66
N ASN A 251 -8.57 -22.13 -8.59
CA ASN A 251 -10.02 -22.01 -8.65
C ASN A 251 -10.47 -20.65 -8.10
N THR A 252 -11.55 -20.10 -8.65
CA THR A 252 -12.09 -18.83 -8.19
C THR A 252 -13.59 -18.77 -8.43
N THR A 253 -14.32 -18.07 -7.55
CA THR A 253 -15.70 -17.65 -7.78
C THR A 253 -15.79 -16.23 -8.32
N PHE A 254 -14.68 -15.49 -8.34
CA PHE A 254 -14.66 -14.12 -8.84
C PHE A 254 -14.82 -14.08 -10.35
N VAL A 255 -15.35 -12.95 -10.84
CA VAL A 255 -15.56 -12.69 -12.26
C VAL A 255 -15.00 -11.32 -12.60
N VAL A 256 -14.33 -11.23 -13.75
CA VAL A 256 -13.88 -9.95 -14.27
C VAL A 256 -15.06 -9.24 -14.93
N GLY A 257 -15.40 -8.07 -14.41
CA GLY A 257 -16.47 -7.20 -14.90
C GLY A 257 -15.94 -5.94 -15.57
N ASP A 258 -16.88 -5.16 -16.11
CA ASP A 258 -16.65 -3.80 -16.61
C ASP A 258 -16.75 -2.82 -15.44
N CYS A 259 -15.69 -2.05 -15.17
CA CYS A 259 -15.64 -1.09 -14.06
C CYS A 259 -16.80 -0.09 -14.10
N GLN A 260 -17.29 0.29 -15.29
CA GLN A 260 -18.37 1.26 -15.43
C GLN A 260 -19.72 0.71 -14.96
N ARG A 261 -19.88 -0.61 -14.94
CA ARG A 261 -21.11 -1.31 -14.54
C ARG A 261 -21.13 -1.71 -13.08
N GLU A 262 -20.06 -1.48 -12.35
CA GLU A 262 -19.97 -1.86 -10.95
C GLU A 262 -20.66 -0.81 -10.07
N ASP A 263 -21.72 -1.21 -9.35
CA ASP A 263 -22.56 -0.29 -8.60
C ASP A 263 -21.89 0.22 -7.32
N ALA A 264 -20.89 -0.50 -6.80
CA ALA A 264 -20.19 -0.08 -5.59
C ALA A 264 -19.21 1.08 -5.82
N PHE A 265 -18.76 1.34 -7.05
CA PHE A 265 -17.93 2.50 -7.34
C PHE A 265 -18.78 3.76 -7.41
N THR A 266 -18.28 4.84 -6.81
CA THR A 266 -18.84 6.17 -7.01
C THR A 266 -18.64 6.63 -8.45
N ARG A 267 -19.40 7.64 -8.88
CA ARG A 267 -19.21 8.24 -10.21
C ARG A 267 -17.77 8.76 -10.41
N GLU A 268 -17.19 9.38 -9.39
CA GLU A 268 -15.83 9.92 -9.44
C GLU A 268 -14.78 8.80 -9.62
N GLN A 269 -14.94 7.69 -8.89
CA GLN A 269 -14.08 6.52 -9.04
C GLN A 269 -14.18 5.91 -10.44
N LYS A 270 -15.40 5.79 -10.99
CA LYS A 270 -15.62 5.31 -12.36
C LYS A 270 -14.97 6.19 -13.41
N GLU A 271 -15.13 7.52 -13.30
CA GLU A 271 -14.51 8.50 -14.19
C GLU A 271 -12.98 8.44 -14.09
N GLY A 272 -12.43 8.29 -12.88
CA GLY A 272 -11.00 8.12 -12.64
C GLY A 272 -10.43 6.86 -13.29
N LEU A 273 -11.08 5.71 -13.07
CA LEU A 273 -10.68 4.43 -13.67
C LEU A 273 -10.69 4.51 -15.20
N GLU A 274 -11.77 5.04 -15.80
CA GLU A 274 -11.87 5.21 -17.25
C GLU A 274 -10.77 6.13 -17.79
N LYS A 275 -10.58 7.30 -17.17
CA LYS A 275 -9.57 8.28 -17.57
C LYS A 275 -8.16 7.70 -17.53
N GLN A 276 -7.85 6.87 -16.53
CA GLN A 276 -6.54 6.23 -16.38
C GLN A 276 -6.41 4.92 -17.18
N GLY A 277 -7.47 4.48 -17.87
CA GLY A 277 -7.45 3.32 -18.76
C GLY A 277 -7.76 1.97 -18.10
N PHE A 278 -8.15 1.97 -16.83
CA PHE A 278 -8.61 0.79 -16.10
C PHE A 278 -10.08 0.54 -16.42
N THR A 279 -10.34 -0.51 -17.21
CA THR A 279 -11.67 -0.79 -17.78
C THR A 279 -12.28 -2.08 -17.24
N LYS A 280 -11.46 -2.92 -16.63
CA LYS A 280 -11.87 -4.19 -16.05
C LYS A 280 -11.70 -4.15 -14.55
N CYS A 281 -12.67 -4.67 -13.81
CA CYS A 281 -12.66 -4.66 -12.36
C CYS A 281 -13.16 -5.98 -11.77
N ILE A 282 -12.66 -6.29 -10.58
CA ILE A 282 -13.21 -7.30 -9.66
C ILE A 282 -13.42 -6.59 -8.32
N LEU A 283 -14.52 -6.90 -7.65
CA LEU A 283 -14.69 -6.58 -6.23
C LEU A 283 -14.65 -7.85 -5.41
N VAL A 284 -13.61 -7.99 -4.61
CA VAL A 284 -13.57 -9.00 -3.56
C VAL A 284 -14.51 -8.52 -2.45
N ALA A 285 -15.52 -9.34 -2.13
CA ALA A 285 -16.54 -8.99 -1.15
C ALA A 285 -16.50 -9.99 0.01
N LEU A 286 -16.24 -9.50 1.22
CA LEU A 286 -16.23 -10.30 2.45
C LEU A 286 -17.25 -9.74 3.44
N LYS A 287 -17.98 -10.62 4.12
CA LYS A 287 -18.97 -10.22 5.13
C LYS A 287 -18.27 -9.65 6.36
N ASP A 288 -18.94 -8.70 7.01
CA ASP A 288 -18.55 -8.26 8.34
C ASP A 288 -19.08 -9.26 9.39
N ALA A 289 -18.18 -9.83 10.19
CA ALA A 289 -18.52 -10.77 11.26
C ALA A 289 -19.47 -10.14 12.30
N ASP A 290 -19.35 -8.84 12.53
CA ASP A 290 -20.12 -8.11 13.55
C ASP A 290 -21.43 -7.53 12.98
N ASN A 291 -21.62 -7.58 11.66
CA ASN A 291 -22.80 -7.05 11.00
C ASN A 291 -23.09 -7.80 9.70
N GLU A 292 -23.97 -8.80 9.77
CA GLU A 292 -24.36 -9.64 8.63
C GLU A 292 -24.95 -8.87 7.43
N ARG A 293 -25.36 -7.61 7.63
CA ARG A 293 -25.86 -6.73 6.54
C ARG A 293 -24.76 -5.90 5.89
N SER A 294 -23.55 -5.91 6.45
CA SER A 294 -22.39 -5.19 5.97
C SER A 294 -21.46 -6.12 5.21
N THR A 295 -20.76 -5.56 4.23
CA THR A 295 -19.82 -6.27 3.36
C THR A 295 -18.71 -5.30 3.01
N PHE A 296 -17.48 -5.70 3.31
CA PHE A 296 -16.28 -4.99 2.91
C PHE A 296 -15.95 -5.33 1.46
N ARG A 297 -15.51 -4.33 0.70
CA ARG A 297 -15.21 -4.46 -0.73
C ARG A 297 -13.78 -4.03 -1.03
N PHE A 298 -13.02 -4.90 -1.66
CA PHE A 298 -11.62 -4.66 -2.01
C PHE A 298 -11.47 -4.71 -3.54
N PRO A 299 -11.19 -3.56 -4.17
CA PRO A 299 -11.14 -3.48 -5.62
C PRO A 299 -9.83 -4.00 -6.20
N VAL A 300 -9.95 -4.74 -7.30
CA VAL A 300 -8.85 -5.05 -8.23
C VAL A 300 -9.21 -4.50 -9.60
N ALA A 301 -8.32 -3.74 -10.21
CA ALA A 301 -8.53 -3.16 -11.54
C ALA A 301 -7.48 -3.63 -12.55
N GLY A 302 -7.87 -3.66 -13.82
CA GLY A 302 -7.02 -4.00 -14.93
C GLY A 302 -7.26 -3.10 -16.12
N THR A 303 -6.19 -2.74 -16.83
CA THR A 303 -6.33 -2.17 -18.17
C THR A 303 -6.88 -3.22 -19.13
N LYS A 304 -7.30 -2.79 -20.33
CA LYS A 304 -7.82 -3.69 -21.36
C LYS A 304 -6.86 -4.85 -21.69
N ASN A 305 -5.55 -4.60 -21.64
CA ASN A 305 -4.51 -5.55 -22.03
C ASN A 305 -3.99 -6.40 -20.87
N PHE A 306 -4.31 -6.05 -19.63
CA PHE A 306 -3.91 -6.83 -18.46
C PHE A 306 -4.68 -8.16 -18.41
N PRO A 307 -4.08 -9.36 -18.23
CA PRO A 307 -4.83 -10.60 -18.37
C PRO A 307 -5.86 -10.84 -17.25
N ASP A 308 -7.04 -11.37 -17.61
CA ASP A 308 -8.10 -11.68 -16.64
C ASP A 308 -7.63 -12.68 -15.57
N GLU A 309 -6.79 -13.65 -15.93
CA GLU A 309 -6.27 -14.65 -14.98
C GLU A 309 -5.40 -14.01 -13.87
N TYR A 310 -4.71 -12.92 -14.17
CA TYR A 310 -3.89 -12.19 -13.19
C TYR A 310 -4.77 -11.41 -12.22
N MET A 311 -5.82 -10.78 -12.74
CA MET A 311 -6.82 -10.11 -11.89
C MET A 311 -7.51 -11.09 -10.95
N LEU A 312 -7.91 -12.26 -11.46
CA LEU A 312 -8.55 -13.31 -10.66
C LEU A 312 -7.59 -13.88 -9.60
N GLN A 313 -6.31 -14.04 -9.95
CA GLN A 313 -5.29 -14.49 -9.00
C GLN A 313 -5.06 -13.45 -7.89
N ALA A 314 -5.01 -12.16 -8.23
CA ALA A 314 -4.92 -11.07 -7.27
C ALA A 314 -6.13 -11.03 -6.33
N ALA A 315 -7.34 -11.21 -6.87
CA ALA A 315 -8.57 -11.27 -6.09
C ALA A 315 -8.56 -12.46 -5.09
N ASN A 316 -8.14 -13.64 -5.53
CA ASN A 316 -7.98 -14.80 -4.64
C ASN A 316 -6.96 -14.52 -3.51
N ILE A 317 -5.81 -13.91 -3.83
CA ILE A 317 -4.78 -13.59 -2.84
C ILE A 317 -5.31 -12.62 -1.79
N ILE A 318 -5.96 -11.53 -2.21
CA ILE A 318 -6.56 -10.55 -1.28
C ILE A 318 -7.60 -11.23 -0.40
N ALA A 319 -8.47 -12.06 -0.98
CA ALA A 319 -9.49 -12.79 -0.23
C ALA A 319 -8.88 -13.75 0.79
N GLU A 320 -7.90 -14.57 0.41
CA GLU A 320 -7.24 -15.50 1.33
C GLU A 320 -6.44 -14.83 2.43
N LEU A 321 -5.85 -13.65 2.18
CA LEU A 321 -5.15 -12.90 3.20
C LEU A 321 -6.11 -12.30 4.25
N LEU A 322 -7.32 -11.95 3.85
CA LEU A 322 -8.34 -11.32 4.71
C LEU A 322 -9.33 -12.33 5.32
N ASP A 323 -9.43 -13.52 4.74
CA ASP A 323 -10.26 -14.65 5.16
C ASP A 323 -9.48 -15.95 4.90
N GLN A 324 -8.59 -16.27 5.83
CA GLN A 324 -7.69 -17.44 5.76
C GLN A 324 -8.42 -18.76 5.98
N ASN A 325 -9.63 -18.71 6.56
CA ASN A 325 -10.45 -19.87 6.84
C ASN A 325 -11.43 -20.18 5.67
N GLN A 326 -11.61 -19.22 4.75
CA GLN A 326 -12.46 -19.26 3.56
C GLN A 326 -13.96 -19.45 3.87
N ASP A 327 -14.48 -18.84 4.93
CA ASP A 327 -15.92 -18.85 5.28
C ASP A 327 -16.70 -17.67 4.66
N GLY A 328 -16.03 -16.80 3.91
CA GLY A 328 -16.62 -15.61 3.28
C GLY A 328 -16.80 -14.44 4.24
N VAL A 329 -16.23 -14.51 5.44
CA VAL A 329 -16.24 -13.47 6.46
C VAL A 329 -14.80 -12.99 6.67
N ALA A 330 -14.61 -11.68 6.79
CA ALA A 330 -13.27 -11.16 7.09
C ALA A 330 -12.82 -11.61 8.49
N ASP A 331 -11.62 -12.20 8.60
CA ASP A 331 -11.06 -12.69 9.87
C ASP A 331 -10.80 -11.55 10.88
N ASN A 332 -10.54 -10.34 10.37
CA ASN A 332 -10.33 -9.15 11.19
C ASN A 332 -11.08 -7.93 10.64
N ARG A 333 -12.07 -7.50 11.41
CA ARG A 333 -12.94 -6.38 11.05
C ARG A 333 -12.20 -5.05 10.92
N GLU A 334 -11.28 -4.74 11.82
CA GLU A 334 -10.61 -3.42 11.82
C GLU A 334 -9.67 -3.27 10.61
N ILE A 335 -9.01 -4.36 10.21
CA ILE A 335 -8.20 -4.43 8.99
C ILE A 335 -9.08 -4.36 7.74
N ALA A 336 -10.17 -5.14 7.69
CA ALA A 336 -11.07 -5.15 6.56
C ALA A 336 -11.72 -3.77 6.34
N LYS A 337 -12.12 -3.11 7.43
CA LYS A 337 -12.68 -1.76 7.40
C LYS A 337 -11.67 -0.72 6.90
N SER A 338 -10.40 -0.80 7.32
CA SER A 338 -9.40 0.19 6.88
C SER A 338 -9.11 0.09 5.37
N LEU A 339 -9.37 -1.05 4.76
CA LEU A 339 -9.21 -1.33 3.34
C LEU A 339 -10.50 -1.20 2.51
N ASP A 340 -11.66 -0.98 3.14
CA ASP A 340 -12.95 -1.01 2.46
C ASP A 340 -13.11 0.14 1.45
N LEU A 341 -13.56 -0.20 0.24
CA LEU A 341 -13.88 0.76 -0.82
C LEU A 341 -14.88 1.84 -0.36
N ALA A 342 -15.80 1.49 0.54
CA ALA A 342 -16.78 2.44 1.06
C ALA A 342 -16.12 3.64 1.79
N ASP A 343 -14.95 3.40 2.41
CA ASP A 343 -14.13 4.42 3.08
C ASP A 343 -13.00 4.92 2.16
N GLY A 344 -13.15 4.71 0.85
CA GLY A 344 -12.19 5.06 -0.18
C GLY A 344 -10.93 4.22 -0.12
N GLY A 345 -11.01 2.95 0.28
CA GLY A 345 -9.87 2.03 0.41
C GLY A 345 -8.93 1.96 -0.81
N PRO A 346 -7.73 1.36 -0.64
CA PRO A 346 -6.78 1.22 -1.74
C PRO A 346 -7.30 0.26 -2.83
N ILE A 347 -6.68 0.33 -4.00
CA ILE A 347 -6.96 -0.54 -5.14
C ILE A 347 -5.68 -1.20 -5.63
N LEU A 348 -5.73 -2.51 -5.89
CA LEU A 348 -4.65 -3.20 -6.59
C LEU A 348 -4.94 -3.14 -8.10
N GLN A 349 -4.04 -2.56 -8.88
CA GLN A 349 -4.24 -2.28 -10.29
C GLN A 349 -3.12 -2.89 -11.14
N GLY A 350 -3.50 -3.46 -12.28
CA GLY A 350 -2.57 -4.08 -13.22
C GLY A 350 -2.71 -3.55 -14.63
N GLY A 351 -1.59 -3.55 -15.35
CA GLY A 351 -1.47 -3.02 -16.70
C GLY A 351 -0.63 -3.91 -17.59
N GLY A 352 -0.71 -3.67 -18.89
CA GLY A 352 0.13 -4.36 -19.87
C GLY A 352 1.61 -4.05 -19.66
N ASP A 353 1.96 -2.86 -19.19
CA ASP A 353 3.35 -2.44 -18.98
C ASP A 353 3.44 -1.43 -17.83
N ARG A 354 4.66 -0.98 -17.54
CA ARG A 354 4.93 0.00 -16.49
C ARG A 354 4.17 1.31 -16.73
N ASP A 355 4.10 1.80 -17.97
CA ASP A 355 3.46 3.08 -18.30
C ASP A 355 1.94 3.00 -18.11
N GLU A 356 1.33 1.86 -18.40
CA GLU A 356 -0.08 1.60 -18.10
C GLU A 356 -0.34 1.56 -16.59
N GLU A 357 0.51 0.87 -15.80
CA GLU A 357 0.33 0.80 -14.34
C GLU A 357 0.62 2.12 -13.62
N MET A 358 1.59 2.92 -14.07
CA MET A 358 1.91 4.22 -13.47
C MET A 358 0.75 5.23 -13.54
N LYS A 359 -0.20 5.04 -14.47
CA LYS A 359 -1.45 5.85 -14.49
C LYS A 359 -2.33 5.59 -13.26
N GLY A 360 -2.14 4.44 -12.61
CA GLY A 360 -2.78 4.10 -11.35
C GLY A 360 -2.38 5.01 -10.20
N ASP A 361 -1.20 5.64 -10.26
CA ASP A 361 -0.69 6.55 -9.24
C ASP A 361 -1.60 7.76 -9.05
N ASP A 362 -2.38 8.15 -10.06
CA ASP A 362 -3.33 9.27 -9.99
C ASP A 362 -4.71 8.88 -9.43
N LEU A 363 -4.97 7.59 -9.17
CA LEU A 363 -6.30 7.14 -8.69
C LEU A 363 -6.66 7.71 -7.32
N TYR A 364 -5.67 8.16 -6.52
CA TYR A 364 -5.97 8.84 -5.25
C TYR A 364 -6.75 10.15 -5.44
N GLN A 365 -6.61 10.79 -6.61
CA GLN A 365 -7.34 12.01 -6.96
C GLN A 365 -8.80 11.72 -7.33
N HIS A 366 -9.19 10.45 -7.38
CA HIS A 366 -10.48 9.98 -7.86
C HIS A 366 -11.23 9.14 -6.81
N GLY A 367 -10.98 9.39 -5.53
CA GLY A 367 -11.72 8.77 -4.43
C GLY A 367 -11.23 7.36 -4.04
N PHE A 368 -10.07 6.94 -4.52
CA PHE A 368 -9.31 5.84 -3.93
C PHE A 368 -8.29 6.40 -2.94
N ARG A 369 -7.81 5.57 -2.01
CA ARG A 369 -6.77 6.00 -1.07
C ARG A 369 -5.39 5.92 -1.68
N TYR A 370 -5.16 4.86 -2.44
CA TYR A 370 -3.89 4.58 -3.10
C TYR A 370 -4.08 3.54 -4.20
N GLY A 371 -3.32 3.65 -5.28
CA GLY A 371 -3.27 2.65 -6.36
C GLY A 371 -2.00 1.81 -6.25
N TYR A 372 -2.12 0.56 -5.80
CA TYR A 372 -1.01 -0.40 -5.79
C TYR A 372 -0.82 -0.98 -7.17
N SER A 373 0.37 -0.81 -7.74
CA SER A 373 0.75 -1.47 -8.98
C SER A 373 0.94 -2.97 -8.75
N ALA A 374 0.37 -3.79 -9.62
CA ALA A 374 0.51 -5.24 -9.56
C ALA A 374 1.92 -5.71 -9.98
N GLN A 375 2.71 -4.84 -10.64
CA GLN A 375 4.10 -5.02 -11.04
C GLN A 375 4.41 -6.27 -11.90
N THR A 376 3.40 -7.03 -12.32
CA THR A 376 3.60 -8.30 -13.01
C THR A 376 4.15 -8.16 -14.42
N TRP A 377 4.12 -6.95 -15.00
CA TRP A 377 4.79 -6.63 -16.27
C TRP A 377 6.30 -6.95 -16.24
N THR A 378 6.93 -6.90 -15.06
CA THR A 378 8.34 -7.29 -14.85
C THR A 378 8.60 -8.76 -15.16
N THR A 379 7.57 -9.60 -15.16
CA THR A 379 7.68 -11.07 -15.29
C THR A 379 7.46 -11.58 -16.70
N LYS A 380 7.02 -10.72 -17.64
CA LYS A 380 6.73 -11.09 -19.04
C LYS A 380 7.87 -11.85 -19.70
N LEU A 381 9.10 -11.34 -19.56
CA LEU A 381 10.28 -11.93 -20.18
C LEU A 381 10.84 -13.13 -19.40
N SER A 382 10.39 -13.34 -18.17
CA SER A 382 10.86 -14.46 -17.35
C SER A 382 10.26 -15.80 -17.80
N GLY A 383 9.06 -15.79 -18.41
CA GLY A 383 8.34 -17.01 -18.75
C GLY A 383 7.83 -17.81 -17.53
N HIS A 384 7.97 -17.27 -16.31
CA HIS A 384 7.70 -18.00 -15.07
C HIS A 384 6.41 -17.51 -14.39
N GLY A 385 5.29 -18.17 -14.65
CA GLY A 385 4.01 -17.83 -14.00
C GLY A 385 4.02 -17.96 -12.47
N LYS A 386 4.91 -18.79 -11.91
CA LYS A 386 5.15 -18.83 -10.45
C LYS A 386 5.73 -17.52 -9.93
N ARG A 387 6.68 -16.92 -10.66
CA ARG A 387 7.23 -15.61 -10.32
C ARG A 387 6.15 -14.53 -10.39
N ALA A 388 5.35 -14.50 -11.46
CA ALA A 388 4.21 -13.59 -11.58
C ALA A 388 3.26 -13.68 -10.37
N ARG A 389 2.90 -14.89 -9.94
CA ARG A 389 2.10 -15.10 -8.73
C ARG A 389 2.78 -14.57 -7.47
N SER A 390 4.09 -14.81 -7.30
CA SER A 390 4.82 -14.31 -6.14
C SER A 390 4.86 -12.76 -6.08
N VAL A 391 4.94 -12.08 -7.24
CA VAL A 391 4.79 -10.61 -7.32
C VAL A 391 3.40 -10.19 -6.86
N LEU A 392 2.34 -10.88 -7.31
CA LEU A 392 0.98 -10.56 -6.87
C LEU A 392 0.78 -10.73 -5.36
N VAL A 393 1.45 -11.72 -4.75
CA VAL A 393 1.45 -11.89 -3.28
C VAL A 393 2.09 -10.69 -2.61
N GLU A 394 3.26 -10.29 -3.08
CA GLU A 394 4.01 -9.16 -2.55
C GLU A 394 3.20 -7.86 -2.59
N GLU A 395 2.66 -7.49 -3.76
CA GLU A 395 1.93 -6.23 -3.92
C GLU A 395 0.61 -6.20 -3.12
N ALA A 396 -0.12 -7.32 -3.10
CA ALA A 396 -1.31 -7.45 -2.27
C ALA A 396 -0.96 -7.38 -0.77
N PHE A 397 0.18 -7.96 -0.37
CA PHE A 397 0.64 -7.94 1.01
C PHE A 397 1.17 -6.56 1.43
N HIS A 398 1.81 -5.81 0.53
CA HIS A 398 2.19 -4.42 0.75
C HIS A 398 0.95 -3.55 1.01
N MET A 399 -0.09 -3.71 0.18
CA MET A 399 -1.37 -3.04 0.39
C MET A 399 -1.97 -3.36 1.76
N LEU A 400 -2.02 -4.64 2.13
CA LEU A 400 -2.53 -5.09 3.42
C LEU A 400 -1.68 -4.60 4.59
N THR A 401 -0.35 -4.57 4.44
CA THR A 401 0.58 -4.11 5.49
C THR A 401 0.41 -2.64 5.76
N VAL A 402 0.44 -1.81 4.72
CA VAL A 402 0.41 -0.35 4.88
C VAL A 402 -0.98 0.14 5.25
N HIS A 403 -2.03 -0.25 4.52
CA HIS A 403 -3.38 0.29 4.71
C HIS A 403 -4.33 -0.63 5.50
N GLY A 404 -3.99 -1.89 5.66
CA GLY A 404 -4.69 -2.82 6.56
C GLY A 404 -4.10 -2.73 7.97
N TYR A 405 -3.04 -3.52 8.21
CA TYR A 405 -2.37 -3.65 9.49
C TYR A 405 -1.89 -2.30 10.06
N GLY A 406 -1.19 -1.49 9.26
CA GLY A 406 -0.61 -0.22 9.70
C GLY A 406 -1.64 0.83 10.12
N TRP A 407 -2.87 0.76 9.61
CA TRP A 407 -3.95 1.69 9.97
C TRP A 407 -4.79 1.16 11.12
N ALA A 408 -5.08 -0.14 11.15
CA ALA A 408 -5.81 -0.77 12.25
C ALA A 408 -4.97 -0.82 13.55
N TYR A 409 -3.65 -1.03 13.43
CA TYR A 409 -2.74 -1.27 14.55
C TYR A 409 -1.39 -0.55 14.35
N PRO A 410 -1.36 0.80 14.36
CA PRO A 410 -0.16 1.59 14.04
C PRO A 410 1.04 1.33 14.97
N GLU A 411 0.79 1.02 16.25
CA GLU A 411 1.85 0.69 17.22
C GLU A 411 2.55 -0.65 16.91
N MET A 412 1.94 -1.50 16.09
CA MET A 412 2.48 -2.80 15.71
C MET A 412 3.08 -2.77 14.31
N PHE A 413 2.37 -2.17 13.34
CA PHE A 413 2.71 -2.25 11.92
C PHE A 413 2.87 -0.90 11.22
N GLY A 414 2.83 0.23 11.94
CA GLY A 414 3.03 1.54 11.33
C GLY A 414 4.42 1.64 10.68
N SER A 415 4.50 2.19 9.46
CA SER A 415 5.74 2.26 8.66
C SER A 415 6.24 3.69 8.41
N ARG A 416 5.81 4.66 9.21
CA ARG A 416 6.17 6.08 9.02
C ARG A 416 7.59 6.44 9.47
N ASP A 417 8.14 5.64 10.38
CA ASP A 417 9.47 5.82 10.95
C ASP A 417 10.00 4.47 11.44
N PHE A 418 11.28 4.42 11.82
CA PHE A 418 11.96 3.20 12.22
C PHE A 418 11.74 2.77 13.69
N ILE A 419 10.97 3.53 14.48
CA ILE A 419 10.98 3.43 15.95
C ILE A 419 9.61 3.21 16.58
N SER A 420 8.54 3.69 15.94
CA SER A 420 7.21 3.79 16.53
C SER A 420 6.51 2.44 16.58
N SER A 421 6.73 1.56 15.60
CA SER A 421 6.08 0.25 15.52
C SER A 421 7.01 -0.91 15.88
N VAL A 422 6.44 -2.00 16.40
CA VAL A 422 7.17 -3.25 16.64
C VAL A 422 7.84 -3.75 15.37
N MET A 423 7.11 -3.75 14.25
CA MET A 423 7.61 -4.12 12.92
C MET A 423 8.86 -3.32 12.53
N CYS A 424 8.81 -2.00 12.60
CA CYS A 424 9.93 -1.16 12.18
C CYS A 424 11.12 -1.19 13.15
N ARG A 425 10.87 -1.28 14.46
CA ARG A 425 11.94 -1.46 15.45
C ARG A 425 12.69 -2.76 15.21
N GLU A 426 11.98 -3.82 14.83
CA GLU A 426 12.62 -5.09 14.53
C GLU A 426 13.42 -5.02 13.23
N MET A 427 12.85 -4.47 12.14
CA MET A 427 13.59 -4.23 10.91
C MET A 427 14.89 -3.45 11.17
N ALA A 428 14.83 -2.38 11.96
CA ALA A 428 16.00 -1.56 12.28
C ALA A 428 17.13 -2.35 12.98
N LYS A 429 16.81 -3.39 13.77
CA LYS A 429 17.80 -4.30 14.37
C LYS A 429 18.38 -5.29 13.35
N GLN A 430 17.64 -5.57 12.27
CA GLN A 430 18.06 -6.47 11.20
C GLN A 430 18.82 -5.74 10.08
N SER A 431 18.73 -4.40 10.04
CA SER A 431 19.45 -3.52 9.10
C SER A 431 20.95 -3.82 9.06
N CYS A 432 21.44 -4.12 7.87
CA CYS A 432 22.79 -4.58 7.54
C CYS A 432 23.22 -5.96 8.07
N VAL A 433 22.49 -6.57 9.00
CA VAL A 433 22.83 -7.90 9.53
C VAL A 433 22.18 -9.01 8.70
N THR A 434 20.87 -8.89 8.49
CA THR A 434 20.09 -9.82 7.66
C THR A 434 19.18 -9.11 6.66
N TRP A 435 19.15 -7.77 6.70
CA TRP A 435 18.29 -6.98 5.83
C TRP A 435 19.05 -5.81 5.21
N MET A 436 18.91 -5.65 3.90
CA MET A 436 19.28 -4.45 3.15
C MET A 436 18.66 -4.55 1.76
N HIS A 437 18.08 -3.45 1.28
CA HIS A 437 17.75 -3.28 -0.13
C HIS A 437 19.00 -3.29 -1.04
N PRO A 438 18.96 -3.90 -2.24
CA PRO A 438 20.00 -3.77 -3.26
C PRO A 438 20.37 -2.31 -3.60
N GLU A 439 19.42 -1.39 -3.44
CA GLU A 439 19.54 0.05 -3.68
C GLU A 439 20.28 0.79 -2.55
N ASN A 440 20.39 0.17 -1.38
CA ASN A 440 20.99 0.75 -0.19
C ASN A 440 22.44 0.26 0.01
N LYS A 441 23.17 0.97 0.88
CA LYS A 441 24.56 0.64 1.21
C LYS A 441 24.76 0.54 2.71
N CYS A 442 25.31 -0.59 3.15
CA CYS A 442 25.84 -0.76 4.49
C CYS A 442 27.26 -0.19 4.59
N PRO A 443 27.54 0.70 5.57
CA PRO A 443 28.86 1.29 5.74
C PRO A 443 29.99 0.27 5.91
N ASP A 444 29.72 -0.80 6.65
CA ASP A 444 30.69 -1.85 6.99
C ASP A 444 30.56 -3.09 6.08
N GLY A 445 29.82 -2.98 4.98
CA GLY A 445 29.47 -4.10 4.11
C GLY A 445 28.27 -4.90 4.59
N PHE A 446 27.89 -5.90 3.80
CA PHE A 446 26.74 -6.77 4.07
C PHE A 446 27.14 -8.24 3.85
N PRO A 447 26.81 -9.16 4.77
CA PRO A 447 26.24 -8.91 6.11
C PRO A 447 27.27 -8.27 7.06
N ALA A 448 26.81 -7.40 7.96
CA ALA A 448 27.59 -6.81 9.05
C ALA A 448 27.42 -7.60 10.36
N GLU A 449 28.41 -7.52 11.25
CA GLU A 449 28.35 -8.16 12.58
C GLU A 449 27.32 -7.50 13.51
N THR A 450 27.15 -6.18 13.37
CA THR A 450 26.23 -5.37 14.17
C THR A 450 25.29 -4.59 13.28
N ALA A 451 24.08 -4.33 13.79
CA ALA A 451 23.08 -3.55 13.08
C ALA A 451 23.59 -2.13 12.78
N THR A 452 23.34 -1.66 11.57
CA THR A 452 23.51 -0.25 11.22
C THR A 452 22.17 0.46 11.40
N PRO A 453 22.07 1.50 12.26
CA PRO A 453 20.84 2.25 12.41
C PRO A 453 20.37 2.83 11.07
N PRO A 454 19.13 2.56 10.63
CA PRO A 454 18.57 3.24 9.45
C PRO A 454 18.28 4.73 9.77
N PRO A 455 18.12 5.60 8.76
CA PRO A 455 18.09 5.29 7.33
C PRO A 455 19.49 4.96 6.78
N LEU A 456 19.56 3.97 5.89
CA LEU A 456 20.78 3.68 5.14
C LEU A 456 21.01 4.72 4.04
N THR A 457 22.19 4.72 3.41
CA THR A 457 22.39 5.55 2.21
C THR A 457 21.90 4.79 0.99
N GLY A 458 20.92 5.34 0.25
CA GLY A 458 20.37 4.74 -0.96
C GLY A 458 19.08 5.41 -1.41
N SER A 459 18.40 4.84 -2.41
CA SER A 459 17.11 5.33 -2.91
C SER A 459 15.89 4.69 -2.24
N CYS A 460 16.09 3.62 -1.45
CA CYS A 460 15.05 2.89 -0.74
C CYS A 460 15.31 2.92 0.78
N ALA A 461 15.74 4.07 1.29
CA ALA A 461 16.22 4.22 2.67
C ALA A 461 15.16 4.72 3.66
N ASP A 462 13.93 4.95 3.18
CA ASP A 462 12.81 5.42 4.00
C ASP A 462 12.11 4.22 4.68
N ALA A 463 11.49 4.47 5.83
CA ALA A 463 10.87 3.43 6.64
C ALA A 463 9.67 2.74 5.98
N ASP A 464 8.95 3.44 5.11
CA ASP A 464 7.83 2.90 4.36
C ASP A 464 8.27 1.86 3.31
N CYS A 465 9.52 1.95 2.86
CA CYS A 465 10.16 0.97 2.00
C CYS A 465 10.73 -0.19 2.84
N ASP A 466 11.73 0.12 3.69
CA ASP A 466 12.52 -0.87 4.43
C ASP A 466 11.65 -1.73 5.36
N CYS A 467 10.76 -1.12 6.16
CA CYS A 467 9.97 -1.89 7.11
C CYS A 467 8.95 -2.80 6.44
N VAL A 468 8.33 -2.34 5.34
CA VAL A 468 7.25 -3.05 4.66
C VAL A 468 7.81 -4.24 3.88
N GLU A 469 8.88 -4.03 3.12
CA GLU A 469 9.51 -5.11 2.37
C GLU A 469 10.18 -6.13 3.31
N TRP A 470 10.82 -5.66 4.39
CA TRP A 470 11.36 -6.57 5.41
C TRP A 470 10.26 -7.43 6.01
N TYR A 471 9.16 -6.80 6.41
CA TYR A 471 8.06 -7.52 7.02
C TYR A 471 7.40 -8.50 6.05
N HIS A 472 7.23 -8.14 4.77
CA HIS A 472 6.79 -9.08 3.73
C HIS A 472 7.70 -10.31 3.68
N GLN A 473 9.02 -10.12 3.54
CA GLN A 473 9.95 -11.25 3.48
C GLN A 473 9.84 -12.12 4.73
N ILE A 474 9.88 -11.52 5.93
CA ILE A 474 9.88 -12.28 7.18
C ILE A 474 8.55 -12.99 7.42
N ALA A 475 7.42 -12.32 7.19
CA ALA A 475 6.09 -12.91 7.38
C ALA A 475 5.88 -14.12 6.46
N MET A 476 6.26 -14.01 5.18
CA MET A 476 6.16 -15.11 4.23
C MET A 476 7.07 -16.28 4.62
N MET A 477 8.33 -16.00 4.99
CA MET A 477 9.28 -17.03 5.40
C MET A 477 8.82 -17.76 6.67
N LEU A 478 8.25 -17.06 7.65
CA LEU A 478 7.78 -17.64 8.92
C LEU A 478 6.64 -18.66 8.71
N VAL A 479 5.80 -18.47 7.70
CA VAL A 479 4.71 -19.41 7.37
C VAL A 479 5.10 -20.43 6.28
N GLY A 480 6.33 -20.37 5.76
CA GLY A 480 6.78 -21.24 4.66
C GLY A 480 6.17 -20.89 3.30
N GLN A 481 5.76 -19.63 3.11
CA GLN A 481 5.28 -19.09 1.84
C GLN A 481 6.46 -18.63 0.98
N GLU A 482 6.41 -18.91 -0.32
CA GLU A 482 7.37 -18.38 -1.30
C GLU A 482 7.24 -16.86 -1.38
N THR A 483 8.37 -16.15 -1.24
CA THR A 483 8.43 -14.68 -1.25
C THR A 483 8.50 -14.15 -2.67
N GLY A 484 7.82 -13.03 -2.95
CA GLY A 484 7.96 -12.30 -4.21
C GLY A 484 9.36 -11.71 -4.40
N TRP A 485 9.95 -11.22 -3.32
CA TRP A 485 11.24 -10.56 -3.38
C TRP A 485 12.09 -10.97 -2.18
N HIS A 486 13.39 -10.99 -2.40
CA HIS A 486 14.39 -11.28 -1.38
C HIS A 486 15.35 -10.10 -1.27
N SER A 487 15.74 -9.79 -0.04
CA SER A 487 16.84 -8.88 0.25
C SER A 487 18.14 -9.36 -0.37
N MET A 488 19.20 -8.56 -0.22
CA MET A 488 20.55 -8.95 -0.61
C MET A 488 21.08 -10.22 0.10
N SER A 489 20.35 -10.77 1.08
CA SER A 489 20.67 -12.06 1.70
C SER A 489 19.87 -13.21 1.12
N SER A 490 20.56 -14.33 0.87
CA SER A 490 19.95 -15.62 0.56
C SER A 490 19.64 -16.45 1.82
N TYR A 491 19.42 -15.79 2.97
CA TYR A 491 19.20 -16.49 4.23
C TYR A 491 17.87 -17.23 4.23
N ASP A 492 17.90 -18.46 4.74
CA ASP A 492 16.70 -19.23 5.06
C ASP A 492 16.11 -18.82 6.42
N ILE A 493 14.89 -19.32 6.69
CA ILE A 493 14.20 -18.98 7.92
C ILE A 493 14.90 -19.54 9.17
N ASP A 494 15.61 -20.67 9.05
CA ASP A 494 16.37 -21.26 10.14
C ASP A 494 17.54 -20.37 10.58
N THR A 495 18.09 -19.59 9.64
CA THR A 495 19.13 -18.59 9.90
C THR A 495 18.57 -17.30 10.49
N ILE A 496 17.40 -16.84 10.02
CA ILE A 496 16.84 -15.55 10.44
C ILE A 496 16.07 -15.65 11.75
N LYS A 497 15.22 -16.68 11.92
CA LYS A 497 14.29 -16.79 13.06
C LYS A 497 14.98 -16.67 14.43
N PRO A 498 16.17 -17.25 14.69
CA PRO A 498 16.87 -17.09 15.96
C PRO A 498 17.36 -15.65 16.24
N LYS A 499 17.44 -14.80 15.22
CA LYS A 499 17.86 -13.39 15.33
C LYS A 499 16.70 -12.43 15.54
N LEU A 500 15.46 -12.90 15.40
CA LEU A 500 14.27 -12.07 15.60
C LEU A 500 14.00 -11.86 17.09
N GLY A 501 13.69 -10.62 17.45
CA GLY A 501 13.33 -10.23 18.80
C GLY A 501 12.03 -10.88 19.28
N LYS A 502 11.97 -11.20 20.59
CA LYS A 502 10.79 -11.79 21.22
C LYS A 502 9.53 -10.94 21.03
N GLU A 503 9.64 -9.61 21.15
CA GLU A 503 8.51 -8.69 20.97
C GLU A 503 7.87 -8.82 19.58
N PHE A 504 8.68 -8.95 18.53
CA PHE A 504 8.21 -9.15 17.16
C PHE A 504 7.57 -10.53 16.97
N LEU A 505 8.20 -11.58 17.50
CA LEU A 505 7.64 -12.94 17.41
C LEU A 505 6.31 -13.05 18.16
N ASP A 506 6.21 -12.45 19.35
CA ASP A 506 4.95 -12.39 20.10
C ASP A 506 3.87 -11.63 19.32
N MET A 507 4.23 -10.49 18.69
CA MET A 507 3.32 -9.76 17.81
C MET A 507 2.87 -10.62 16.63
N PHE A 508 3.79 -11.33 15.97
CA PHE A 508 3.49 -12.17 14.80
C PHE A 508 2.55 -13.33 15.12
N GLU A 509 2.73 -13.97 16.28
CA GLU A 509 1.93 -15.10 16.74
C GLU A 509 0.58 -14.69 17.36
N ASP A 510 0.38 -13.40 17.65
CA ASP A 510 -0.86 -12.90 18.24
C ASP A 510 -2.01 -12.95 17.23
N LYS A 511 -2.95 -13.86 17.50
CA LYS A 511 -4.16 -14.09 16.72
C LYS A 511 -5.06 -12.85 16.62
N LYS A 512 -4.91 -11.87 17.52
CA LYS A 512 -5.63 -10.60 17.46
C LYS A 512 -5.45 -9.88 16.12
N TYR A 513 -4.26 -10.00 15.53
CA TYR A 513 -3.95 -9.29 14.30
C TYR A 513 -4.32 -10.08 13.04
N SER A 514 -4.67 -11.36 13.15
CA SER A 514 -5.03 -12.21 12.01
C SER A 514 -4.00 -12.12 10.87
N GLN A 515 -2.72 -12.11 11.25
CA GLN A 515 -1.59 -12.19 10.31
C GLN A 515 -1.63 -13.51 9.55
N ILE A 516 -0.98 -13.55 8.38
CA ILE A 516 -0.83 -14.80 7.62
C ILE A 516 -0.27 -15.90 8.54
N SER A 517 -0.96 -17.05 8.58
CA SER A 517 -0.64 -18.14 9.51
C SER A 517 -0.22 -19.44 8.82
N LYS A 518 -0.39 -19.51 7.50
CA LYS A 518 -0.08 -20.65 6.64
C LYS A 518 0.16 -20.17 5.21
N PRO A 519 0.82 -20.96 4.34
CA PRO A 519 0.95 -20.63 2.93
C PRO A 519 -0.42 -20.46 2.26
N LEU A 520 -0.46 -19.55 1.28
CA LEU A 520 -1.63 -19.33 0.44
C LEU A 520 -1.87 -20.54 -0.46
N VAL A 521 -3.13 -20.90 -0.65
CA VAL A 521 -3.55 -21.98 -1.57
C VAL A 521 -3.82 -21.45 -2.98
N PHE A 522 -3.92 -20.13 -3.13
CA PHE A 522 -4.15 -19.39 -4.38
C PHE A 522 -5.52 -19.61 -5.02
N SER A 523 -6.42 -20.30 -4.32
CA SER A 523 -7.77 -20.61 -4.73
C SER A 523 -8.74 -20.18 -3.64
N TYR A 524 -9.76 -19.41 -4.03
CA TYR A 524 -10.74 -18.91 -3.08
C TYR A 524 -12.16 -19.22 -3.58
N GLN A 525 -12.87 -20.00 -2.77
CA GLN A 525 -14.28 -20.35 -2.97
C GLN A 525 -14.89 -20.46 -1.57
N PRO A 526 -15.66 -19.44 -1.10
CA PRO A 526 -16.24 -19.47 0.23
C PRO A 526 -16.98 -20.78 0.46
N LEU A 527 -16.69 -21.45 1.57
CA LEU A 527 -17.40 -22.65 1.96
C LEU A 527 -18.86 -22.27 2.23
N SER A 528 -19.78 -22.85 1.44
CA SER A 528 -21.23 -22.59 1.50
C SER A 528 -21.87 -23.14 2.76
#